data_AF-A0A2M9PF36-F1
#
_entry.id   AF-A0A2M9PF36-F1
#
_cell.length_a   1.000
_cell.length_b   1.000
_cell.length_c   1.000
_cell.angle_alpha   90.00
_cell.angle_beta   90.00
_cell.angle_gamma   90.00
#
_symmetry.space_group_name_H-M   'P 1'
#
loop_
_entity.id
_entity.type
_entity.pdbx_description
1 polymer ?
#
loop_
_entity_poly.entity_id
_entity_poly.type
_entity_poly.pdbx_seq_one_letter_code
_entity_poly.pdbx_strand_id
1 'polypeptide(L)'
;MKLKLDIDPDIVAMMAAEVAAGERAVTAAMREAGTGLKSAWRLQITGAGLGPRLANSIRNQNFPRSGESLDAAALVWSKAPVIVGAHDTGPLIRSKSG
;
A
#
# COMPACT_ATOMS: atom_id res chain seq x y z
N MET A 1 -42.02 41.53 -0.04
CA MET A 1 -42.23 40.12 0.32
C MET A 1 -40.88 39.56 0.76
N LYS A 2 -40.73 39.08 2.01
CA LYS A 2 -39.47 38.45 2.47
C LYS A 2 -39.70 36.94 2.53
N LEU A 3 -39.05 36.20 1.64
CA LEU A 3 -39.00 34.74 1.72
C LEU A 3 -37.96 34.39 2.80
N LYS A 4 -38.41 33.78 3.89
CA LYS A 4 -37.51 33.18 4.88
C LYS A 4 -37.21 31.76 4.38
N LEU A 5 -35.96 31.52 4.01
CA LEU A 5 -35.42 30.18 3.77
C LEU A 5 -34.72 29.76 5.05
N ASP A 6 -35.38 28.94 5.87
CA ASP A 6 -34.73 28.26 6.97
C ASP A 6 -34.06 27.00 6.38
N ILE A 7 -32.74 27.06 6.22
CA ILE A 7 -31.93 25.90 5.87
C ILE A 7 -31.56 25.24 7.20
N ASP A 8 -32.19 24.11 7.51
CA ASP A 8 -31.78 23.26 8.62
C ASP A 8 -30.91 22.13 8.06
N PRO A 9 -29.58 22.21 8.15
CA PRO A 9 -28.70 21.19 7.60
C PRO A 9 -28.80 19.91 8.43
N ASP A 10 -29.02 18.78 7.74
CA ASP A 10 -28.90 17.47 8.35
C ASP A 10 -27.41 17.18 8.64
N ILE A 11 -26.98 17.54 9.84
CA ILE A 11 -25.60 17.36 10.31
C ILE A 11 -25.19 15.89 10.26
N VAL A 12 -26.12 14.96 10.51
CA VAL A 12 -25.83 13.52 10.48
C VAL A 12 -25.49 13.07 9.06
N ALA A 13 -26.28 13.51 8.06
CA ALA A 13 -25.99 13.23 6.66
C ALA A 13 -24.66 13.85 6.20
N MET A 14 -24.35 15.08 6.63
CA MET A 14 -23.07 15.72 6.32
C MET A 14 -21.88 14.99 6.94
N MET A 15 -21.99 14.56 8.20
CA MET A 15 -20.94 13.79 8.87
C MET A 15 -20.73 12.43 8.21
N ALA A 16 -21.80 11.74 7.81
CA ALA A 16 -21.68 10.48 7.09
C ALA A 16 -20.98 10.65 5.73
N ALA A 17 -21.28 11.73 5.01
CA ALA A 17 -20.63 12.05 3.75
C ALA A 17 -19.13 12.34 3.94
N GLU A 18 -18.76 13.04 5.00
CA GLU A 18 -17.37 13.33 5.35
C GLU A 18 -16.59 12.06 5.72
N VAL A 19 -17.17 11.17 6.52
CA VAL A 19 -16.56 9.88 6.84
C VAL A 19 -16.31 9.06 5.57
N ALA A 20 -17.30 8.96 4.68
CA ALA A 20 -17.14 8.25 3.42
C ALA A 20 -16.08 8.89 2.51
N ALA A 21 -15.92 10.21 2.55
CA ALA A 21 -14.83 10.90 1.86
C ALA A 21 -13.46 10.57 2.48
N GLY A 22 -13.38 10.50 3.81
CA GLY A 22 -12.19 10.06 4.54
C GLY A 22 -11.80 8.62 4.20
N GLU A 23 -12.75 7.69 4.21
CA GLU A 23 -12.54 6.29 3.83
C GLU A 23 -11.96 6.17 2.41
N ARG A 24 -12.51 6.95 1.47
CA ARG A 24 -11.99 7.06 0.10
C ARG A 24 -10.56 7.53 0.06
N ALA A 25 -10.29 8.64 0.73
CA ALA A 25 -8.97 9.27 0.73
C ALA A 25 -7.91 8.35 1.33
N VAL A 26 -8.18 7.76 2.50
CA VAL A 26 -7.24 6.86 3.18
C VAL A 26 -7.00 5.59 2.35
N THR A 27 -8.06 5.00 1.78
CA THR A 27 -7.92 3.81 0.94
C THR A 27 -7.10 4.10 -0.33
N ALA A 28 -7.34 5.24 -0.97
CA ALA A 28 -6.56 5.67 -2.13
C ALA A 28 -5.07 5.87 -1.77
N ALA A 29 -4.80 6.59 -0.67
CA ALA A 29 -3.45 6.82 -0.18
C ALA A 29 -2.71 5.51 0.12
N MET A 30 -3.37 4.53 0.75
CA MET A 30 -2.76 3.23 1.03
C MET A 30 -2.50 2.41 -0.23
N ARG A 31 -3.36 2.51 -1.24
CA ARG A 31 -3.12 1.87 -2.56
C ARG A 31 -1.90 2.45 -3.26
N GLU A 32 -1.76 3.77 -3.22
CA GLU A 32 -0.61 4.47 -3.76
C GLU A 32 0.67 4.09 -3.01
N ALA A 33 0.67 4.20 -1.67
CA ALA A 33 1.81 3.88 -0.83
C ALA A 33 2.30 2.43 -1.04
N GLY A 34 1.38 1.45 -1.06
CA GLY A 34 1.73 0.05 -1.30
C GLY A 34 2.32 -0.20 -2.69
N THR A 35 1.79 0.46 -3.72
CA THR A 35 2.28 0.35 -5.10
C THR A 35 3.64 1.02 -5.27
N GLY A 36 3.81 2.20 -4.67
CA GLY A 36 5.07 2.92 -4.61
C GLY A 36 6.15 2.11 -3.91
N LEU A 37 5.88 1.60 -2.71
CA LEU A 37 6.83 0.78 -1.95
C LEU A 37 7.26 -0.48 -2.71
N LYS A 38 6.31 -1.21 -3.31
CA LYS A 38 6.63 -2.37 -4.15
C LYS A 38 7.53 -1.99 -5.33
N SER A 39 7.24 -0.88 -6.00
CA SER A 39 8.02 -0.43 -7.16
C SER A 39 9.43 0.02 -6.76
N ALA A 40 9.55 0.78 -5.68
CA ALA A 40 10.83 1.23 -5.14
C ALA A 40 11.70 0.06 -4.68
N TRP A 41 11.14 -0.91 -3.96
CA TRP A 41 11.87 -2.10 -3.52
C TRP A 41 12.34 -2.94 -4.72
N ARG A 42 11.50 -3.10 -5.75
CA ARG A 42 11.90 -3.75 -7.00
C ARG A 42 13.07 -3.04 -7.67
N LEU A 43 13.00 -1.71 -7.73
CA LEU A 43 14.06 -0.90 -8.32
C LEU A 43 15.38 -1.06 -7.56
N GLN A 44 15.35 -1.10 -6.22
CA GLN A 44 16.52 -1.37 -5.40
C GLN A 44 17.13 -2.75 -5.72
N ILE A 45 16.31 -3.80 -5.80
CA ILE A 45 16.77 -5.16 -6.13
C ILE A 45 17.45 -5.19 -7.51
N THR A 46 16.83 -4.56 -8.52
CA THR A 46 17.43 -4.51 -9.86
C THR A 46 18.66 -3.61 -9.92
N GLY A 47 18.66 -2.48 -9.20
CA GLY A 47 19.77 -1.54 -9.12
C GLY A 47 21.00 -2.14 -8.42
N ALA A 48 20.78 -3.07 -7.49
CA ALA A 48 21.82 -3.88 -6.86
C ALA A 48 22.32 -5.05 -7.76
N GLY A 49 21.81 -5.20 -8.98
CA GLY A 49 22.24 -6.24 -9.92
C GLY A 49 21.67 -7.64 -9.66
N LEU A 50 20.73 -7.81 -8.72
CA LEU A 50 20.14 -9.11 -8.38
C LEU A 50 19.11 -9.62 -9.41
N GLY A 51 18.81 -8.79 -10.41
CA GLY A 51 18.02 -9.15 -11.58
C GLY A 51 16.50 -9.09 -11.42
N PRO A 52 15.77 -9.10 -12.54
CA PRO A 52 14.31 -8.87 -12.56
C PRO A 52 13.52 -10.03 -11.95
N ARG A 53 14.07 -11.25 -11.95
CA ARG A 53 13.40 -12.43 -11.37
C ARG A 53 13.21 -12.27 -9.86
N LEU A 54 14.25 -11.83 -9.14
CA LEU A 54 14.15 -11.59 -7.69
C LEU A 54 13.24 -10.38 -7.40
N ALA A 55 13.37 -9.30 -8.18
CA ALA A 55 12.49 -8.14 -8.02
C ALA A 55 11.00 -8.52 -8.17
N ASN A 56 10.67 -9.37 -9.15
CA ASN A 56 9.30 -9.86 -9.35
C ASN A 56 8.76 -10.76 -8.23
N SER A 57 9.61 -11.18 -7.28
CA SER A 57 9.16 -11.84 -6.05
C SER A 57 8.44 -10.89 -5.09
N ILE A 58 8.71 -9.57 -5.15
CA ILE A 58 8.02 -8.57 -4.33
C ILE A 58 6.57 -8.42 -4.79
N ARG A 59 5.64 -8.51 -3.85
CA ARG A 59 4.19 -8.45 -4.02
C ARG A 59 3.61 -7.35 -3.15
N ASN A 60 2.44 -6.88 -3.55
CA ASN A 60 1.62 -5.91 -2.82
C ASN A 60 0.19 -6.47 -2.78
N GLN A 61 -0.49 -6.25 -1.66
CA GLN A 61 -1.92 -6.50 -1.49
C GLN A 61 -2.51 -5.40 -0.63
N ASN A 62 -3.61 -4.84 -1.10
CA ASN A 62 -4.35 -3.80 -0.41
C ASN A 62 -5.56 -4.39 0.33
N PHE A 63 -5.85 -3.79 1.48
CA PHE A 63 -7.00 -4.10 2.33
C PHE A 63 -7.79 -2.81 2.61
N PRO A 64 -9.13 -2.87 2.66
CA PRO A 64 -9.95 -4.01 2.26
C PRO A 64 -9.78 -4.36 0.77
N ARG A 65 -10.04 -5.62 0.41
CA ARG A 65 -9.88 -6.08 -0.99
C ARG A 65 -10.86 -5.40 -1.94
N SER A 66 -12.06 -5.08 -1.44
CA SER A 66 -13.05 -4.24 -2.11
C SER A 66 -13.65 -3.26 -1.12
N GLY A 67 -14.12 -2.12 -1.62
CA GLY A 67 -14.63 -1.05 -0.79
C GLY A 67 -13.54 -0.12 -0.29
N GLU A 68 -13.95 0.72 0.66
CA GLU A 68 -13.22 1.83 1.23
C GLU A 68 -13.30 1.71 2.76
N SER A 69 -12.25 2.15 3.45
CA SER A 69 -12.18 2.10 4.90
C SER A 69 -11.16 3.11 5.41
N LEU A 70 -11.41 3.67 6.60
CA LEU A 70 -10.42 4.45 7.35
C LEU A 70 -9.26 3.57 7.84
N ASP A 71 -9.49 2.27 8.01
CA ASP A 71 -8.47 1.29 8.41
C ASP A 71 -7.84 0.59 7.21
N ALA A 72 -7.82 1.26 6.04
CA ALA A 72 -7.19 0.69 4.87
C ALA A 72 -5.71 0.42 5.12
N ALA A 73 -5.19 -0.65 4.52
CA ALA A 73 -3.81 -1.07 4.68
C ALA A 73 -3.21 -1.59 3.37
N ALA A 74 -1.89 -1.57 3.27
CA ALA A 74 -1.15 -2.17 2.18
C ALA A 74 -0.06 -3.07 2.73
N LEU A 75 -0.12 -4.36 2.38
CA LEU A 75 0.90 -5.35 2.73
C LEU A 75 1.83 -5.55 1.55
N VAL A 76 3.12 -5.29 1.75
CA VAL A 76 4.18 -5.54 0.76
C VAL A 76 5.12 -6.60 1.30
N TRP A 77 5.41 -7.63 0.51
CA TRP A 77 6.22 -8.77 0.94
C TRP A 77 6.96 -9.43 -0.23
N SER A 78 7.93 -10.29 0.08
CA SER A 78 8.65 -11.10 -0.91
C SER A 78 8.16 -12.56 -0.92
N LYS A 79 7.99 -13.15 -2.11
CA LYS A 79 7.86 -14.62 -2.27
C LYS A 79 9.19 -15.37 -2.12
N ALA A 80 10.31 -14.65 -2.02
CA ALA A 80 11.64 -15.21 -1.81
C ALA A 80 12.33 -14.52 -0.61
N PRO A 81 11.73 -14.56 0.60
CA PRO A 81 12.20 -13.77 1.74
C PRO A 81 13.61 -14.17 2.19
N VAL A 82 13.96 -15.45 2.11
CA VAL A 82 15.30 -15.96 2.48
C VAL A 82 16.38 -15.39 1.56
N ILE A 83 16.10 -15.27 0.26
CA ILE A 83 17.07 -14.74 -0.72
C ILE A 83 17.26 -13.24 -0.49
N VAL A 84 16.16 -12.48 -0.35
CA VAL A 84 16.24 -11.04 -0.08
C VAL A 84 16.94 -10.77 1.25
N GLY A 85 16.56 -11.50 2.31
CA GLY A 85 17.18 -11.36 3.63
C GLY A 85 18.65 -11.73 3.65
N ALA A 86 19.09 -12.72 2.85
CA ALA A 86 20.52 -13.00 2.70
C ALA A 86 21.25 -11.81 2.08
N HIS A 87 20.76 -11.20 1.01
CA HIS A 87 21.44 -10.02 0.44
C HIS A 87 21.41 -8.78 1.33
N ASP A 88 20.38 -8.63 2.18
CA ASP A 88 20.24 -7.51 3.12
C ASP A 88 21.16 -7.66 4.35
N THR A 89 21.24 -8.86 4.93
CA THR A 89 22.07 -9.13 6.12
C THR A 89 23.53 -9.44 5.80
N GLY A 90 23.85 -9.77 4.54
CA GLY A 90 25.21 -10.03 4.07
C GLY A 90 25.91 -11.29 4.62
N PRO A 91 25.24 -12.44 4.86
CA PRO A 91 25.93 -13.67 5.22
C PRO A 91 26.73 -14.19 4.04
N LEU A 92 27.75 -15.01 4.32
CA LEU A 92 28.52 -15.68 3.28
C LEU A 92 27.62 -16.63 2.46
N ILE A 93 27.43 -16.31 1.19
CA ILE A 93 26.72 -17.18 0.23
C ILE A 93 27.76 -18.11 -0.41
N ARG A 94 27.60 -19.42 -0.21
CA ARG A 94 28.48 -20.46 -0.76
C ARG A 94 27.69 -21.51 -1.52
N SER A 95 28.36 -22.19 -2.44
CA SER A 95 27.78 -23.37 -3.07
C SER A 95 27.66 -24.50 -2.05
N LYS A 96 26.80 -25.49 -2.32
CA LYS A 96 26.68 -26.67 -1.46
C LYS A 96 28.02 -27.40 -1.27
N SER A 97 28.91 -27.32 -2.27
CA SER A 97 30.21 -27.98 -2.30
C SER A 97 31.40 -27.13 -1.83
N GLY A 98 31.17 -25.87 -1.43
CA GLY A 98 32.26 -24.90 -1.22
C GLY A 98 32.38 -24.02 -2.44
#